data_AF-A0A2T6ZJL2-F1
#
_entry.id   AF-A0A2T6ZJL2-F1
#
_cell.length_a   1.000
_cell.length_b   1.000
_cell.length_c   1.000
_cell.angle_alpha   90.00
_cell.angle_beta   90.00
_cell.angle_gamma   90.00
#
_symmetry.space_group_name_H-M   'P 1'
#
loop_
_entity.id
_entity.type
_entity.pdbx_description
1 polymer ?
#
loop_
_entity_poly.entity_id
_entity_poly.type
_entity_poly.pdbx_seq_one_letter_code
_entity_poly.pdbx_strand_id
1 'polypeptide(L)'
;MWRGWGVSGTTAVQASSLKARFYGRRPVITIAIQKLPTPHPGQVLGLVGTNGIGKSTALKILSRKQKPNLGRYDNPPDWNETLAYFRGSELQNYLKKVVEDNIKAVVKHQYVDKLPLAIRGTVRGVNALLKDQCARGDEVMEAMIEVLDLRPVLDREVERWDYWWLNPPQQVDLTG
;
A
#
# COMPACT_ATOMS: atom_id res chain seq x y z
N MET A 1 5.37 -2.93 -29.72
CA MET A 1 5.92 -4.30 -29.62
C MET A 1 6.38 -4.52 -28.19
N TRP A 2 5.53 -5.04 -27.31
CA TRP A 2 5.87 -5.32 -25.91
C TRP A 2 6.31 -6.79 -25.82
N ARG A 3 7.60 -7.04 -25.52
CA ARG A 3 8.13 -8.40 -25.31
C ARG A 3 7.90 -8.82 -23.86
N GLY A 4 7.34 -10.01 -23.71
CA GLY A 4 6.86 -10.57 -22.46
C GLY A 4 7.98 -10.91 -21.48
N TRP A 5 7.77 -10.49 -20.24
CA TRP A 5 8.37 -11.12 -19.08
C TRP A 5 7.40 -12.21 -18.63
N GLY A 6 7.81 -13.47 -18.74
CA GLY A 6 7.05 -14.61 -18.25
C GLY A 6 6.99 -14.58 -16.72
N VAL A 7 5.86 -14.16 -16.17
CA VAL A 7 5.52 -14.39 -14.76
C VAL A 7 4.64 -15.63 -14.71
N SER A 8 5.25 -16.77 -14.37
CA SER A 8 4.50 -18.00 -14.12
C SER A 8 3.64 -17.83 -12.86
N GLY A 9 2.32 -17.82 -13.06
CA GLY A 9 1.32 -17.79 -11.99
C GLY A 9 0.85 -16.39 -11.60
N THR A 10 -0.29 -15.95 -12.15
CA THR A 10 -1.09 -14.84 -11.60
C THR A 10 -2.30 -15.45 -10.90
N THR A 11 -2.29 -15.53 -9.57
CA THR A 11 -3.50 -15.87 -8.82
C THR A 11 -4.29 -14.59 -8.60
N ALA A 12 -5.42 -14.43 -9.29
CA ALA A 12 -6.35 -13.34 -9.04
C ALA A 12 -7.34 -13.77 -7.95
N VAL A 13 -7.33 -13.09 -6.80
CA VAL A 13 -8.28 -13.40 -5.71
C VAL A 13 -9.29 -12.25 -5.55
N GLN A 14 -10.56 -12.59 -5.75
CA GLN A 14 -11.68 -11.69 -5.55
C GLN A 14 -12.05 -11.64 -4.06
N ALA A 15 -11.92 -10.47 -3.45
CA ALA A 15 -12.52 -10.23 -2.14
C ALA A 15 -14.04 -10.10 -2.32
N SER A 16 -14.84 -10.88 -1.60
CA SER A 16 -16.30 -10.77 -1.65
C SER A 16 -16.91 -10.92 -0.25
N SER A 17 -17.44 -9.81 0.29
CA SER A 17 -18.74 -9.72 0.98
C SER A 17 -18.88 -8.38 1.73
N LEU A 18 -19.98 -7.67 1.50
CA LEU A 18 -20.44 -6.55 2.33
C LEU A 18 -21.32 -7.11 3.46
N LYS A 19 -21.05 -6.75 4.72
CA LYS A 19 -21.92 -7.08 5.85
C LYS A 19 -22.41 -5.78 6.47
N ALA A 20 -23.70 -5.48 6.29
CA ALA A 20 -24.36 -4.42 7.06
C ALA A 20 -24.61 -4.91 8.48
N ARG A 21 -24.20 -4.14 9.50
CA ARG A 21 -24.56 -4.39 10.90
C ARG A 21 -25.10 -3.10 11.50
N PHE A 22 -26.21 -3.19 12.23
CA PHE A 22 -26.80 -2.04 12.89
C PHE A 22 -26.14 -1.83 14.26
N TYR A 23 -25.59 -0.64 14.51
CA TYR A 23 -25.18 -0.19 15.84
C TYR A 23 -26.20 0.86 16.29
N GLY A 24 -27.12 0.48 17.19
CA GLY A 24 -28.27 1.32 17.55
C GLY A 24 -29.18 1.62 16.34
N ARG A 25 -29.63 2.88 16.21
CA ARG A 25 -30.48 3.33 15.09
C ARG A 25 -29.74 3.62 13.77
N ARG A 26 -28.40 3.43 13.72
CA ARG A 26 -27.61 3.71 12.50
C ARG A 26 -27.05 2.41 11.90
N PRO A 27 -27.38 2.08 10.64
CA PRO A 27 -26.68 1.00 9.93
C PRO A 27 -25.21 1.40 9.72
N VAL A 28 -24.29 0.58 10.20
CA VAL A 28 -22.86 0.67 9.88
C VAL A 28 -22.56 -0.40 8.84
N ILE A 29 -22.23 0.02 7.63
CA ILE A 29 -21.81 -0.88 6.57
C ILE A 29 -20.36 -1.28 6.84
N THR A 30 -20.12 -2.56 7.12
CA THR A 30 -18.78 -3.08 7.35
C THR A 30 -18.38 -4.05 6.25
N ILE A 31 -17.16 -3.92 5.77
CA ILE A 31 -16.61 -4.84 4.76
C ILE A 31 -15.98 -6.02 5.49
N ALA A 32 -16.45 -7.22 5.19
CA ALA A 32 -15.91 -8.45 5.77
C ALA A 32 -15.06 -9.17 4.72
N ILE A 33 -13.76 -9.30 5.01
CA ILE A 33 -12.85 -10.10 4.19
C ILE A 33 -12.96 -11.55 4.67
N GLN A 34 -13.57 -12.42 3.86
CA GLN A 34 -13.79 -13.82 4.24
C GLN A 34 -12.58 -14.72 4.01
N LYS A 35 -11.82 -14.45 2.95
CA LYS A 35 -10.61 -15.19 2.60
C LYS A 35 -9.50 -14.21 2.28
N LEU A 36 -8.38 -14.37 2.96
CA LEU A 36 -7.14 -13.68 2.62
C LEU A 36 -6.32 -14.59 1.71
N PRO A 37 -5.84 -14.10 0.57
CA PRO A 37 -4.92 -14.85 -0.26
C PRO A 37 -3.56 -14.97 0.40
N THR A 38 -2.93 -16.14 0.25
CA THR A 38 -1.55 -16.36 0.67
C THR A 38 -0.62 -15.98 -0.48
N PRO A 39 0.35 -15.07 -0.26
CA PRO A 39 1.36 -14.78 -1.27
C PRO A 39 2.47 -15.84 -1.24
N HIS A 40 2.86 -16.33 -2.42
CA HIS A 40 3.94 -17.28 -2.60
C HIS A 40 5.21 -16.58 -3.09
N PRO A 41 6.40 -16.88 -2.51
CA PRO A 41 7.66 -16.38 -3.03
C PRO A 41 7.85 -16.73 -4.52
N GLY A 42 8.32 -15.76 -5.31
CA GLY A 42 8.54 -15.94 -6.75
C GLY A 42 7.29 -15.84 -7.62
N GLN A 43 6.10 -15.63 -7.04
CA GLN A 43 4.85 -15.46 -7.78
C GLN A 43 4.26 -14.05 -7.57
N VAL A 44 3.51 -13.58 -8.56
CA VAL A 44 2.79 -12.30 -8.46
C VAL A 44 1.34 -12.57 -8.09
N LEU A 45 0.93 -12.09 -6.91
CA LEU A 45 -0.44 -12.16 -6.45
C LEU A 45 -1.23 -10.93 -6.92
N GLY A 46 -2.28 -11.16 -7.71
CA GLY A 46 -3.18 -10.12 -8.20
C GLY A 46 -4.39 -9.94 -7.28
N LEU A 47 -4.62 -8.72 -6.77
CA LEU A 47 -5.83 -8.38 -6.03
C LEU A 47 -6.74 -7.48 -6.88
N VAL A 48 -7.83 -8.04 -7.40
CA VAL A 48 -8.78 -7.34 -8.28
C VAL A 48 -10.17 -7.31 -7.65
N GLY A 49 -10.89 -6.20 -7.83
CA GLY A 49 -12.25 -6.01 -7.32
C GLY A 49 -12.65 -4.53 -7.31
N THR A 50 -13.91 -4.23 -7.02
CA THR A 50 -14.43 -2.85 -6.98
C THR A 50 -13.83 -2.02 -5.83
N ASN A 51 -13.93 -0.69 -5.92
CA ASN A 51 -13.54 0.18 -4.81
C ASN A 51 -14.41 -0.11 -3.58
N GLY A 52 -13.82 -0.08 -2.40
CA GLY A 52 -14.53 -0.40 -1.16
C GLY A 52 -14.73 -1.90 -0.88
N ILE A 53 -14.14 -2.81 -1.66
CA ILE A 53 -14.26 -4.26 -1.38
C ILE A 53 -13.25 -4.80 -0.36
N GLY A 54 -12.35 -3.94 0.13
CA GLY A 54 -11.37 -4.29 1.17
C GLY A 54 -9.96 -4.65 0.66
N LYS A 55 -9.62 -4.38 -0.60
CA LYS A 55 -8.27 -4.64 -1.16
C LYS A 55 -7.15 -3.99 -0.35
N SER A 56 -7.27 -2.69 -0.08
CA SER A 56 -6.27 -1.96 0.72
C SER A 56 -6.20 -2.50 2.16
N THR A 57 -7.32 -2.97 2.71
CA THR A 57 -7.36 -3.60 4.04
C THR A 57 -6.68 -4.96 4.03
N ALA A 58 -6.89 -5.79 3.01
CA ALA A 58 -6.19 -7.06 2.83
C ALA A 58 -4.67 -6.85 2.73
N LEU A 59 -4.22 -5.85 1.96
CA LEU A 59 -2.80 -5.49 1.86
C LEU A 59 -2.23 -5.01 3.20
N LYS A 60 -2.98 -4.23 3.99
CA LYS A 60 -2.56 -3.83 5.35
C LYS A 60 -2.42 -5.02 6.29
N ILE A 61 -3.28 -6.02 6.14
CA ILE A 61 -3.20 -7.26 6.93
C ILE A 61 -1.97 -8.09 6.54
N LEU A 62 -1.78 -8.33 5.24
CA LEU A 62 -0.63 -9.09 4.73
C LEU A 62 0.70 -8.38 5.03
N SER A 63 0.70 -7.04 5.13
CA SER A 63 1.87 -6.24 5.48
C SER A 63 2.11 -6.04 6.97
N ARG A 64 1.38 -6.76 7.85
CA ARG A 64 1.41 -6.61 9.32
C ARG A 64 1.00 -5.22 9.86
N LYS A 65 0.68 -4.27 8.98
CA LYS A 65 0.24 -2.91 9.37
C LYS A 65 -1.10 -2.92 10.11
N GLN A 66 -1.91 -3.96 9.92
CA GLN A 66 -3.19 -4.14 10.59
C GLN A 66 -3.40 -5.62 10.94
N LYS A 67 -3.83 -5.90 12.17
CA LYS A 67 -4.17 -7.27 12.59
C LYS A 67 -5.61 -7.63 12.16
N PRO A 68 -5.88 -8.88 11.74
CA PRO A 68 -7.25 -9.35 11.56
C PRO A 68 -8.01 -9.29 12.88
N ASN A 69 -9.19 -8.67 12.88
CA ASN A 69 -10.02 -8.60 14.08
C ASN A 69 -11.02 -9.78 14.19
N LEU A 70 -11.07 -10.66 13.18
CA LEU A 70 -11.97 -11.83 13.11
C LEU A 70 -13.46 -11.51 13.39
N GLY A 71 -13.87 -10.26 13.11
CA GLY A 71 -15.23 -9.79 13.40
C GLY A 71 -15.51 -9.42 14.86
N ARG A 72 -14.50 -9.43 15.73
CA ARG A 72 -14.56 -8.94 17.12
C ARG A 72 -14.10 -7.49 17.18
N TYR A 73 -14.99 -6.57 17.59
CA TYR A 73 -14.69 -5.13 17.65
C TYR A 73 -14.33 -4.67 19.06
N ASP A 74 -15.09 -5.12 20.07
CA ASP A 74 -14.91 -4.69 21.46
C ASP A 74 -13.69 -5.34 22.11
N ASN A 75 -13.39 -6.59 21.71
CA ASN A 75 -12.22 -7.32 22.18
C ASN A 75 -11.50 -8.01 21.00
N PRO A 76 -10.64 -7.27 20.27
CA PRO A 76 -9.93 -7.81 19.11
C PRO A 76 -8.86 -8.83 19.54
N PRO A 77 -8.81 -10.02 18.90
CA PRO A 77 -7.92 -11.13 19.30
C PRO A 77 -6.46 -10.75 19.14
N ASP A 78 -5.56 -11.29 19.96
CA ASP A 78 -4.10 -11.12 19.79
C ASP A 78 -3.56 -11.91 18.57
N TRP A 79 -2.26 -11.83 18.32
CA TRP A 79 -1.64 -12.58 17.22
C TRP A 79 -1.68 -14.10 17.47
N ASN A 80 -1.61 -14.55 18.72
CA ASN A 80 -1.66 -15.98 19.06
C ASN A 80 -3.03 -16.59 18.77
N GLU A 81 -4.09 -15.91 19.20
CA GLU A 81 -5.48 -16.25 18.90
C GLU A 81 -5.76 -16.19 17.39
N THR A 82 -5.22 -15.17 16.70
CA THR A 82 -5.36 -15.05 15.25
C THR A 82 -4.70 -16.22 14.53
N LEU A 83 -3.48 -16.60 14.92
CA LEU A 83 -2.77 -17.76 14.36
C LEU A 83 -3.47 -19.08 14.69
N ALA A 84 -4.09 -19.18 15.88
CA ALA A 84 -4.90 -20.34 16.26
C ALA A 84 -6.16 -20.47 15.41
N TYR A 85 -6.82 -19.35 15.07
CA TYR A 85 -7.99 -19.34 14.18
C TYR A 85 -7.65 -19.87 12.77
N PHE A 86 -6.48 -19.53 12.26
CA PHE A 86 -6.02 -20.00 10.94
C PHE A 86 -5.29 -21.35 10.97
N ARG A 87 -5.30 -22.07 12.10
CA ARG A 87 -4.53 -23.30 12.27
C ARG A 87 -4.84 -24.34 11.18
N GLY A 88 -3.79 -24.88 10.56
CA GLY A 88 -3.92 -25.87 9.49
C GLY A 88 -4.19 -25.28 8.10
N SER A 89 -4.24 -23.94 7.97
CA SER A 89 -4.28 -23.25 6.69
C SER A 89 -2.89 -22.80 6.24
N GLU A 90 -2.72 -22.64 4.93
CA GLU A 90 -1.49 -22.10 4.35
C GLU A 90 -1.19 -20.66 4.84
N LEU A 91 -2.25 -19.88 5.09
CA LEU A 91 -2.15 -18.51 5.58
C LEU A 91 -1.51 -18.43 6.97
N GLN A 92 -1.70 -19.45 7.82
CA GLN A 92 -1.06 -19.52 9.14
C GLN A 92 0.46 -19.44 9.01
N ASN A 93 1.03 -20.21 8.09
CA ASN A 93 2.48 -20.26 7.88
C ASN A 93 3.01 -18.90 7.41
N TYR A 94 2.27 -18.23 6.53
CA TYR A 94 2.62 -16.88 6.08
C TYR A 94 2.54 -15.86 7.22
N LEU A 95 1.43 -15.81 7.96
CA LEU A 95 1.25 -14.87 9.07
C LEU A 95 2.28 -15.10 10.17
N LYS A 96 2.64 -16.35 10.46
CA LYS A 96 3.69 -16.69 11.41
C LYS A 96 5.03 -16.11 10.95
N LYS A 97 5.43 -16.33 9.70
CA LYS A 97 6.65 -15.73 9.12
C LYS A 97 6.63 -14.20 9.14
N VAL A 98 5.50 -13.57 8.85
CA VAL A 98 5.37 -12.11 8.89
C VAL A 98 5.56 -11.56 10.31
N VAL A 99 5.09 -12.30 11.33
CA VAL A 99 5.22 -11.91 12.74
C VAL A 99 6.63 -12.19 13.28
N GLU A 100 7.22 -13.34 12.93
CA GLU A 100 8.53 -13.80 13.42
C GLU A 100 9.71 -13.23 12.61
N ASP A 101 9.67 -13.34 11.28
CA ASP A 101 10.79 -12.98 10.38
C ASP A 101 10.84 -11.49 10.02
N ASN A 102 9.99 -10.65 10.64
CA ASN A 102 9.92 -9.20 10.38
C ASN A 102 9.91 -8.84 8.88
N ILE A 103 9.16 -9.59 8.07
CA ILE A 103 9.07 -9.34 6.63
C ILE A 103 8.64 -7.89 6.40
N LYS A 104 9.56 -7.06 5.88
CA LYS A 104 9.32 -5.65 5.61
C LYS A 104 8.51 -5.50 4.33
N ALA A 105 7.19 -5.45 4.48
CA ALA A 105 6.30 -5.21 3.36
C ALA A 105 6.38 -3.74 2.91
N VAL A 106 6.91 -3.53 1.71
CA VAL A 106 6.90 -2.23 1.04
C VAL A 106 5.57 -2.09 0.31
N VAL A 107 4.79 -1.07 0.68
CA VAL A 107 3.48 -0.79 0.07
C VAL A 107 3.55 0.58 -0.57
N LYS A 108 3.23 0.67 -1.87
CA LYS A 108 3.11 1.96 -2.56
C LYS A 108 1.95 2.75 -1.93
N HIS A 109 2.21 4.00 -1.56
CA HIS A 109 1.17 4.87 -1.03
C HIS A 109 0.05 5.03 -2.06
N GLN A 110 -1.18 4.75 -1.63
CA GLN A 110 -2.36 4.82 -2.50
C GLN A 110 -2.68 6.28 -2.91
N TYR A 111 -2.30 7.25 -2.08
CA TYR A 111 -2.54 8.67 -2.27
C TYR A 111 -1.21 9.37 -2.59
N VAL A 112 -1.04 9.79 -3.84
CA VAL A 112 0.16 10.51 -4.31
C VAL A 112 0.15 11.98 -3.90
N ASP A 113 -1.03 12.55 -3.73
CA ASP A 113 -1.31 13.90 -3.22
C ASP A 113 -0.81 14.13 -1.79
N LYS A 114 -0.70 13.06 -1.00
CA LYS A 114 -0.23 13.11 0.39
C LYS A 114 1.26 12.80 0.54
N LEU A 115 1.94 12.41 -0.55
CA LEU A 115 3.38 12.13 -0.51
C LEU A 115 4.20 13.34 -0.06
N PRO A 116 3.94 14.58 -0.57
CA PRO A 116 4.72 15.75 -0.16
C PRO A 116 4.58 16.08 1.33
N LEU A 117 3.43 15.78 1.95
CA LEU A 117 3.22 15.98 3.40
C LEU A 117 3.98 14.98 4.27
N ALA A 118 4.19 13.77 3.76
CA ALA A 118 4.89 12.71 4.47
C ALA A 118 6.41 12.93 4.44
N ILE A 119 6.92 13.60 3.41
CA ILE A 119 8.32 14.01 3.28
C ILE A 119 8.50 15.31 4.10
N ARG A 120 8.52 15.18 5.43
CA ARG A 120 8.85 16.30 6.32
C ARG A 120 10.37 16.48 6.34
N GLY A 121 10.87 17.54 5.70
CA GLY A 121 12.29 17.89 5.71
C GLY A 121 12.68 18.83 4.58
N THR A 122 13.89 19.35 4.65
CA THR A 122 14.56 20.26 3.70
C THR A 122 14.28 19.88 2.25
N VAL A 123 14.12 20.87 1.35
CA VAL A 123 14.08 20.66 -0.10
C VAL A 123 15.25 19.75 -0.49
N ARG A 124 14.94 18.63 -1.15
CA ARG A 124 15.93 17.66 -1.63
C ARG A 124 15.71 17.45 -3.13
N GLY A 125 16.80 17.27 -3.86
CA GLY A 125 16.75 16.79 -5.24
C GLY A 125 16.15 15.39 -5.34
N VAL A 126 15.49 15.10 -6.45
CA VAL A 126 14.91 13.77 -6.75
C VAL A 126 15.95 12.66 -6.58
N ASN A 127 17.20 12.89 -7.03
CA ASN A 127 18.29 11.93 -6.86
C ASN A 127 18.54 11.57 -5.38
N ALA A 128 18.59 12.57 -4.50
CA ALA A 128 18.82 12.34 -3.07
C ALA A 128 17.66 11.56 -2.42
N LEU A 129 16.42 11.81 -2.83
CA LEU A 129 15.25 11.06 -2.36
C LEU A 129 15.28 9.60 -2.84
N LEU A 130 15.67 9.37 -4.11
CA LEU A 130 15.79 8.02 -4.65
C LEU A 130 16.90 7.23 -3.94
N LYS A 131 18.05 7.86 -3.67
CA LYS A 131 19.15 7.23 -2.91
C LYS A 131 18.75 6.87 -1.48
N ASP A 132 18.08 7.78 -0.78
CA ASP A 132 17.60 7.54 0.60
C ASP A 132 16.60 6.38 0.68
N GLN A 133 15.78 6.20 -0.36
CA GLN A 133 14.76 5.14 -0.42
C GLN A 133 15.26 3.85 -1.09
N CYS A 134 16.46 3.85 -1.69
CA CYS A 134 17.00 2.67 -2.36
C CYS A 134 17.51 1.64 -1.34
N ALA A 135 16.75 0.57 -1.15
CA ALA A 135 17.15 -0.54 -0.29
C ALA A 135 17.93 -1.66 -1.03
N ARG A 136 18.18 -1.50 -2.34
CA ARG A 136 18.70 -2.57 -3.23
C ARG A 136 20.09 -2.30 -3.79
N GLY A 137 20.76 -1.25 -3.34
CA GLY A 137 22.10 -0.85 -3.80
C GLY A 137 22.08 0.01 -5.08
N ASP A 138 23.21 0.68 -5.33
CA ASP A 138 23.34 1.69 -6.38
C ASP A 138 23.23 1.10 -7.79
N GLU A 139 23.74 -0.12 -8.02
CA GLU A 139 23.67 -0.79 -9.32
C GLU A 139 22.22 -1.00 -9.80
N VAL A 140 21.34 -1.42 -8.88
CA VAL A 140 19.91 -1.60 -9.19
C VAL A 140 19.24 -0.25 -9.42
N MET A 141 19.66 0.79 -8.69
CA MET A 141 19.12 2.13 -8.86
C MET A 141 19.46 2.70 -10.24
N GLU A 142 20.72 2.60 -10.68
CA GLU A 142 21.14 3.06 -12.01
C GLU A 142 20.40 2.32 -13.13
N ALA A 143 20.29 0.99 -13.03
CA ALA A 143 19.50 0.21 -13.98
C ALA A 143 18.02 0.66 -14.02
N MET A 144 17.42 0.99 -12.87
CA MET A 144 16.04 1.50 -12.81
C MET A 144 15.92 2.93 -13.38
N ILE A 145 16.92 3.79 -13.17
CA ILE A 145 16.96 5.15 -13.73
C ILE A 145 16.97 5.09 -15.26
N GLU A 146 17.74 4.17 -15.85
CA GLU A 146 17.78 3.98 -17.29
C GLU A 146 16.47 3.40 -17.84
N VAL A 147 15.95 2.34 -17.21
CA VAL A 147 14.72 1.69 -17.67
C VAL A 147 13.50 2.61 -17.58
N LEU A 148 13.45 3.49 -16.56
CA LEU A 148 12.35 4.42 -16.34
C LEU A 148 12.61 5.82 -16.95
N ASP A 149 13.73 6.01 -17.66
CA ASP A 149 14.18 7.28 -18.25
C ASP A 149 14.10 8.46 -17.27
N LEU A 150 14.64 8.27 -16.07
CA LEU A 150 14.57 9.27 -15.00
C LEU A 150 15.68 10.32 -15.07
N ARG A 151 16.68 10.16 -15.95
CA ARG A 151 17.83 11.08 -16.07
C ARG A 151 17.42 12.56 -16.16
N PRO A 152 16.38 12.96 -16.94
CA PRO A 152 15.98 14.38 -17.05
C PRO A 152 15.38 14.99 -15.78
N VAL A 153 15.01 14.16 -14.79
CA VAL A 153 14.32 14.60 -13.58
C VAL A 153 15.15 14.46 -12.30
N LEU A 154 16.35 13.87 -12.37
CA LEU A 154 17.20 13.61 -11.19
C LEU A 154 17.66 14.89 -10.48
N ASP A 155 17.96 15.93 -11.27
CA ASP A 155 18.45 17.22 -10.78
C ASP A 155 17.32 18.17 -10.35
N ARG A 156 16.06 17.76 -10.55
CA ARG A 156 14.92 18.57 -10.12
C ARG A 156 14.82 18.57 -8.61
N GLU A 157 14.69 19.75 -8.04
CA GLU A 157 14.33 19.88 -6.63
C GLU A 157 12.85 19.54 -6.45
N VAL A 158 12.56 18.73 -5.44
CA VAL A 158 11.18 18.54 -5.00
C VAL A 158 10.85 19.72 -4.10
N GLU A 159 10.46 20.83 -4.72
CA GLU A 159 9.94 21.98 -3.98
C GLU A 159 8.76 21.54 -3.13
N ARG A 160 8.62 22.20 -1.98
CA ARG A 160 7.41 22.12 -1.18
C ARG A 160 6.28 22.49 -2.12
N TRP A 161 5.40 21.55 -2.42
CA TRP A 161 4.17 21.82 -3.14
C TRP A 161 3.31 22.70 -2.23
N ASP A 162 3.59 23.99 -2.19
CA ASP A 162 2.73 24.96 -1.56
C ASP A 162 1.43 24.88 -2.32
N TYR A 163 0.46 24.28 -1.65
CA TYR A 163 -0.86 24.03 -2.17
C TYR A 163 -1.41 25.31 -2.80
N TRP A 164 -1.45 25.37 -4.12
CA TRP A 164 -2.00 26.50 -4.87
C TRP A 164 -3.46 26.82 -4.46
N TRP A 165 -4.16 25.87 -3.82
CA TRP A 165 -5.50 26.04 -3.27
C TRP A 165 -5.56 26.55 -1.82
N LEU A 166 -4.43 26.55 -1.07
CA LEU A 166 -4.35 27.17 0.25
C LEU A 166 -3.93 28.65 0.17
N ASN A 167 -3.30 29.07 -0.92
CA ASN A 167 -3.02 30.47 -1.25
C ASN A 167 -3.23 30.70 -2.76
N PRO A 168 -4.48 30.84 -3.22
CA PRO A 168 -4.73 31.19 -4.61
C PRO A 168 -4.13 32.58 -4.89
N PRO A 169 -3.48 32.78 -6.06
CA PRO A 169 -3.04 34.11 -6.47
C PRO A 169 -4.25 35.05 -6.42
N GLN A 170 -4.11 36.15 -5.67
CA GLN A 170 -5.12 37.19 -5.61
C GLN A 170 -5.42 37.62 -7.05
N GLN A 171 -6.70 37.56 -7.44
CA GLN A 171 -7.12 37.99 -8.77
C GLN A 171 -6.56 39.39 -9.02
N VAL A 172 -5.74 39.52 -10.07
CA VAL A 172 -5.27 40.83 -10.53
C VAL A 172 -6.52 41.55 -11.03
N ASP A 173 -6.85 42.65 -10.36
CA ASP A 173 -7.92 43.53 -10.79
C ASP A 173 -7.58 44.07 -12.18
N LEU A 174 -8.39 43.71 -13.18
CA LEU A 174 -8.22 44.16 -14.57
C LEU A 174 -8.92 45.51 -14.82
N THR A 175 -9.07 46.34 -13.79
CA THR A 175 -9.47 47.73 -13.96
C THR A 175 -8.26 48.66 -13.77
N GLY A 176 -7.60 48.95 -14.89
CA GLY A 176 -6.52 49.93 -15.02
C GLY A 176 -6.27 50.25 -16.48
#